data_AF-A0A9P0DQ91-F1
#
_entry.id   AF-A0A9P0DQ91-F1
#
_cell.length_a   1.000
_cell.length_b   1.000
_cell.length_c   1.000
_cell.angle_alpha   90.00
_cell.angle_beta   90.00
_cell.angle_gamma   90.00
#
_symmetry.space_group_name_H-M   'P 1'
#
loop_
_entity.id
_entity.type
_entity.pdbx_description
1 polymer ?
#
loop_
_entity_poly.entity_id
_entity_poly.type
_entity_poly.pdbx_seq_one_letter_code
_entity_poly.pdbx_strand_id
1 'polypeptide(L)'
;MSLSKPVINVLSFYFGQLFEHPLRTKAVTCCVIATAGNYVSQKVGGEKVLNVPNLLAYSLYGLLFGGTIPHYFYNMLERVVSEDASFAVIKKLIIERLIYSPLYQAFTLYVLARLEGKTHKSAMKQLEDLYWLVLSSSWKYLTIIHLINLSVVPPVVRNY
;
A
#
# COMPACT_ATOMS: atom_id res chain seq x y z
N MET A 1 21.92 20.10 -3.86
CA MET A 1 21.02 20.24 -5.02
C MET A 1 19.75 20.95 -4.55
N SER A 2 19.48 22.16 -5.03
CA SER A 2 18.21 22.86 -4.78
C SER A 2 17.17 22.34 -5.78
N LEU A 3 16.03 21.87 -5.28
CA LEU A 3 14.89 21.47 -6.11
C LEU A 3 14.31 22.69 -6.85
N SER A 4 13.77 22.49 -8.04
CA SER A 4 13.18 23.58 -8.82
C SER A 4 11.93 24.15 -8.11
N LYS A 5 11.72 25.47 -8.20
CA LYS A 5 10.56 26.17 -7.62
C LYS A 5 9.20 25.50 -7.87
N PRO A 6 8.86 25.01 -9.09
CA PRO A 6 7.58 24.33 -9.30
C PRO A 6 7.48 23.00 -8.54
N VAL A 7 8.58 22.26 -8.42
CA VAL A 7 8.59 20.99 -7.67
C VAL A 7 8.37 21.23 -6.19
N ILE A 8 9.00 22.28 -5.64
CA ILE A 8 8.79 22.69 -4.24
C ILE A 8 7.32 23.05 -4.01
N ASN A 9 6.71 23.84 -4.89
CA ASN A 9 5.31 24.23 -4.75
C ASN A 9 4.34 23.04 -4.76
N VAL A 10 4.57 22.07 -5.66
CA VAL A 10 3.74 20.84 -5.72
C VAL A 10 3.92 20.01 -4.45
N LEU A 11 5.15 19.84 -3.98
CA LEU A 11 5.44 19.11 -2.74
C LEU A 11 4.81 19.80 -1.52
N SER A 12 4.92 21.12 -1.42
CA SER A 12 4.31 21.90 -0.34
C SER A 12 2.79 21.79 -0.35
N PHE A 13 2.16 21.85 -1.53
CA PHE A 13 0.72 21.64 -1.66
C PHE A 13 0.31 20.22 -1.24
N TYR A 14 1.04 19.20 -1.71
CA TYR A 14 0.80 17.81 -1.36
C TYR A 14 0.90 17.59 0.15
N PHE A 15 1.98 18.07 0.78
CA PHE A 15 2.14 17.96 2.23
C PHE A 15 1.05 18.73 2.98
N GLY A 16 0.67 19.92 2.52
CA GLY A 16 -0.46 20.66 3.10
C GLY A 16 -1.76 19.83 3.11
N GLN A 17 -2.09 19.21 1.97
CA GLN A 17 -3.26 18.33 1.88
C GLN A 17 -3.10 17.02 2.68
N LEU A 18 -1.89 16.49 2.80
CA LEU A 18 -1.63 15.33 3.64
C LEU A 18 -1.84 15.64 5.14
N PHE A 19 -1.49 16.85 5.59
CA PHE A 19 -1.70 17.27 6.97
C PHE A 19 -3.15 17.65 7.27
N GLU A 20 -3.81 18.40 6.38
CA GLU A 20 -5.19 18.85 6.59
C GLU A 20 -6.21 17.71 6.38
N HIS A 21 -5.97 16.84 5.41
CA HIS A 21 -6.89 15.78 4.99
C HIS A 21 -6.17 14.44 4.72
N PRO A 22 -5.53 13.83 5.74
CA PRO A 22 -4.64 12.68 5.58
C PRO A 22 -5.29 11.49 4.88
N LEU A 23 -6.51 11.12 5.27
CA LEU A 23 -7.23 9.98 4.69
C LEU A 23 -7.55 10.19 3.21
N ARG A 24 -8.01 11.39 2.82
CA ARG A 24 -8.37 11.69 1.44
C ARG A 24 -7.14 11.70 0.55
N THR A 25 -6.08 12.36 1.01
CA THR A 25 -4.82 12.49 0.27
C THR A 25 -4.18 11.11 0.08
N LYS A 26 -4.13 10.27 1.12
CA LYS A 26 -3.66 8.88 1.02
C LYS A 26 -4.49 8.04 0.07
N ALA A 27 -5.82 8.10 0.17
CA ALA A 27 -6.72 7.38 -0.72
C ALA A 27 -6.48 7.74 -2.20
N VAL A 28 -6.38 9.04 -2.51
CA VAL A 28 -6.12 9.52 -3.87
C VAL A 28 -4.73 9.09 -4.34
N THR A 29 -3.70 9.23 -3.51
CA THR A 29 -2.33 8.77 -3.82
C THR A 29 -2.31 7.26 -4.11
N CYS A 30 -2.96 6.45 -3.27
CA CYS A 30 -3.05 5.00 -3.46
C CYS A 30 -3.83 4.63 -4.72
N CYS A 31 -4.91 5.35 -5.05
CA CYS A 31 -5.64 5.20 -6.30
C CYS A 31 -4.71 5.41 -7.50
N VAL A 32 -3.98 6.54 -7.53
CA VAL A 32 -3.05 6.86 -8.62
C VAL A 32 -1.95 5.81 -8.75
N ILE A 33 -1.31 5.42 -7.62
CA ILE A 33 -0.25 4.41 -7.61
C ILE A 33 -0.76 3.05 -8.09
N ALA A 34 -1.92 2.59 -7.60
CA ALA A 34 -2.50 1.31 -8.00
C ALA A 34 -2.86 1.28 -9.49
N THR A 35 -3.46 2.37 -9.98
CA THR A 35 -3.80 2.53 -11.40
C THR A 35 -2.56 2.52 -12.29
N ALA A 36 -1.55 3.31 -11.93
CA ALA A 36 -0.30 3.38 -12.68
C ALA A 36 0.45 2.04 -12.66
N GLY A 37 0.51 1.37 -11.50
CA GLY A 37 1.13 0.05 -11.37
C GLY A 37 0.44 -0.99 -12.24
N ASN A 38 -0.89 -1.01 -12.25
CA ASN A 38 -1.65 -1.91 -13.11
C ASN A 38 -1.46 -1.59 -14.60
N TYR A 39 -1.49 -0.31 -14.99
CA TYR A 39 -1.22 0.12 -16.36
C TYR A 39 0.16 -0.34 -16.85
N VAL A 40 1.20 -0.11 -16.04
CA VAL A 40 2.57 -0.57 -16.36
C VAL A 40 2.63 -2.09 -16.42
N SER A 41 1.98 -2.80 -15.49
CA SER A 41 1.92 -4.26 -15.50
C SER A 41 1.30 -4.83 -16.77
N GLN A 42 0.20 -4.24 -17.26
CA GLN A 42 -0.44 -4.67 -18.52
C GLN A 42 0.47 -4.42 -19.73
N LYS A 43 1.20 -3.29 -19.74
CA LYS A 43 2.15 -2.96 -20.81
C LYS A 43 3.36 -3.87 -20.83
N VAL A 44 3.95 -4.15 -19.67
CA VAL A 44 5.09 -5.07 -19.54
C VAL A 44 4.65 -6.51 -19.82
N GLY A 45 3.42 -6.88 -19.46
CA GLY A 45 2.82 -8.17 -19.77
C GLY A 45 2.47 -8.39 -21.26
N GLY A 46 2.61 -7.36 -22.10
CA GLY A 46 2.39 -7.46 -23.54
C GLY A 46 0.92 -7.47 -23.97
N GLU A 47 0.01 -6.96 -23.13
CA GLU A 47 -1.41 -6.86 -23.51
C GLU A 47 -1.60 -5.90 -24.68
N LYS A 48 -2.19 -6.39 -25.78
CA LYS A 48 -2.44 -5.61 -27.01
C LYS A 48 -3.52 -4.55 -26.82
N VAL A 49 -4.48 -4.82 -25.93
CA VAL A 49 -5.60 -3.94 -25.61
C VAL A 49 -5.61 -3.74 -24.11
N LEU A 50 -5.79 -2.49 -23.67
CA LEU A 50 -5.86 -2.15 -22.25
C LEU A 50 -7.13 -2.76 -21.63
N ASN A 51 -6.95 -3.56 -20.58
CA ASN A 51 -8.03 -4.06 -19.76
C ASN A 51 -8.53 -2.97 -18.80
N VAL A 52 -9.46 -2.15 -19.30
CA VAL A 52 -10.07 -1.04 -18.56
C VAL A 52 -10.82 -1.52 -17.29
N PRO A 53 -11.62 -2.61 -17.32
CA PRO A 53 -12.26 -3.12 -16.11
C PRO A 53 -11.26 -3.47 -15.00
N ASN A 54 -10.13 -4.09 -15.35
CA ASN A 54 -9.08 -4.41 -14.39
C ASN A 54 -8.44 -3.13 -13.82
N LEU A 55 -8.11 -2.19 -14.70
CA LEU A 55 -7.54 -0.91 -14.29
C LEU A 55 -8.46 -0.13 -13.34
N LEU A 56 -9.77 -0.15 -13.59
CA LEU A 56 -10.78 0.43 -12.69
C LEU A 56 -10.83 -0.33 -11.35
N ALA A 57 -10.79 -1.66 -11.35
CA ALA A 57 -10.77 -2.45 -10.11
C ALA A 57 -9.58 -2.06 -9.20
N TYR A 58 -8.39 -1.91 -9.77
CA TYR A 58 -7.20 -1.44 -9.04
C TYR A 58 -7.35 0.01 -8.56
N SER A 59 -7.93 0.89 -9.39
CA SER A 59 -8.20 2.28 -9.03
C SER A 59 -9.14 2.37 -7.82
N LEU A 60 -10.28 1.68 -7.87
CA LEU A 60 -11.26 1.63 -6.78
C LEU A 60 -10.66 0.99 -5.52
N TYR A 61 -9.88 -0.08 -5.67
CA TYR A 61 -9.19 -0.70 -4.54
C TYR A 61 -8.26 0.28 -3.84
N GLY A 62 -7.41 0.97 -4.61
CA GLY A 62 -6.48 1.97 -4.08
C GLY A 62 -7.20 3.11 -3.37
N LEU A 63 -8.30 3.59 -3.95
CA LEU A 63 -9.11 4.67 -3.39
C LEU A 63 -9.80 4.28 -2.07
N LEU A 64 -10.41 3.10 -2.02
CA LEU A 64 -11.25 2.70 -0.88
C LEU A 64 -10.44 2.08 0.26
N PHE A 65 -9.48 1.22 -0.07
CA PHE A 65 -8.80 0.35 0.89
C PHE A 65 -7.30 0.61 0.97
N GLY A 66 -6.68 1.06 -0.13
CA GLY A 66 -5.25 1.26 -0.23
C GLY A 66 -4.71 2.29 0.78
N GLY A 67 -5.43 3.39 1.00
CA GLY A 67 -5.00 4.43 1.96
C GLY A 67 -5.58 4.26 3.37
N THR A 68 -6.79 3.70 3.48
CA THR A 68 -7.56 3.67 4.74
C THR A 68 -7.10 2.59 5.69
N ILE A 69 -6.98 1.34 5.22
CA ILE A 69 -6.60 0.20 6.04
C ILE A 69 -5.18 0.39 6.64
N PRO A 70 -4.15 0.77 5.85
CA PRO A 70 -2.84 1.01 6.42
C PRO A 70 -2.86 2.15 7.45
N HIS A 71 -3.61 3.23 7.21
CA HIS A 71 -3.69 4.36 8.14
C HIS A 71 -4.16 3.92 9.54
N TYR A 72 -5.25 3.14 9.62
CA TYR A 72 -5.71 2.63 10.91
C TYR A 72 -4.76 1.60 11.52
N PHE A 73 -4.14 0.75 10.70
CA PHE A 73 -3.18 -0.23 11.19
C PHE A 73 -1.95 0.43 11.83
N TYR A 74 -1.33 1.41 11.16
CA TYR A 74 -0.16 2.09 11.71
C TYR A 74 -0.51 2.90 12.95
N ASN A 75 -1.67 3.56 12.99
CA ASN A 75 -2.15 4.22 14.21
C ASN A 75 -2.33 3.25 15.38
N MET A 76 -2.81 2.03 15.13
CA MET A 76 -2.88 0.98 16.15
C MET A 76 -1.48 0.50 16.55
N LEU A 77 -0.60 0.26 15.58
CA LEU A 77 0.75 -0.25 15.80
C LEU A 77 1.58 0.68 16.69
N GLU A 78 1.46 1.99 16.50
CA GLU A 78 2.12 3.02 17.32
C GLU A 78 1.59 3.05 18.76
N ARG A 79 0.32 2.68 18.98
CA ARG A 79 -0.24 2.54 20.34
C ARG A 79 0.22 1.27 21.03
N VAL A 80 0.43 0.19 20.27
CA VAL A 80 0.86 -1.13 20.80
C VAL A 80 2.36 -1.14 21.08
N VAL A 81 3.17 -0.49 20.24
CA VAL A 81 4.62 -0.42 20.38
C VAL A 81 5.05 1.02 20.57
N SER A 82 5.25 1.40 21.84
CA SER A 82 5.80 2.71 22.21
C SER A 82 7.17 2.96 21.56
N GLU A 83 7.43 4.22 21.20
CA GLU A 83 8.70 4.62 20.59
C GLU A 83 9.89 4.42 21.54
N ASP A 84 9.69 4.60 22.84
CA ASP A 84 10.71 4.41 23.87
C ASP A 84 11.04 2.93 24.16
N ALA A 85 10.31 2.00 23.56
CA ALA A 85 10.55 0.58 23.78
C ALA A 85 11.89 0.15 23.15
N SER A 86 12.68 -0.63 23.89
CA SER A 86 13.87 -1.27 23.32
C SER A 86 13.52 -2.05 22.07
N PHE A 87 14.29 -1.81 21.00
CA PHE A 87 14.09 -2.39 19.67
C PHE A 87 12.69 -2.12 19.06
N ALA A 88 12.08 -0.96 19.33
CA ALA A 88 10.76 -0.58 18.81
C ALA A 88 10.62 -0.81 17.29
N VAL A 89 11.61 -0.40 16.51
CA VAL A 89 11.65 -0.59 15.04
C VAL A 89 11.53 -2.07 14.65
N ILE A 90 12.30 -2.95 15.31
CA ILE A 90 12.29 -4.39 15.02
C ILE A 90 10.95 -5.01 15.43
N LYS A 91 10.41 -4.62 16.59
CA LYS A 91 9.09 -5.10 17.05
C LYS A 91 7.98 -4.70 16.07
N LYS A 92 7.96 -3.44 15.63
CA LYS A 92 7.03 -2.93 14.62
C LYS A 92 7.15 -3.70 13.31
N LEU A 93 8.38 -3.94 12.84
CA LEU A 93 8.64 -4.73 11.64
C LEU A 93 8.12 -6.16 11.76
N ILE A 94 8.35 -6.84 12.88
CA ILE A 94 7.89 -8.23 13.08
C ILE A 94 6.36 -8.30 13.07
N ILE A 95 5.68 -7.40 13.80
CA ILE A 95 4.21 -7.34 13.84
C ILE A 95 3.66 -7.06 12.43
N GLU A 96 4.26 -6.11 11.72
CA GLU A 96 3.84 -5.76 10.38
C GLU A 96 4.07 -6.92 9.39
N ARG A 97 5.23 -7.58 9.42
CA ARG A 97 5.55 -8.68 8.49
C ARG A 97 4.80 -9.97 8.80
N LEU A 98 4.55 -10.31 10.06
CA LEU A 98 3.93 -11.57 10.45
C LEU A 98 2.42 -11.51 10.64
N ILE A 99 1.85 -10.34 10.95
CA ILE A 99 0.42 -10.20 11.21
C ILE A 99 -0.23 -9.39 10.10
N TYR A 100 0.26 -8.18 9.84
CA TYR A 100 -0.40 -7.31 8.88
C TYR A 100 -0.22 -7.76 7.44
N SER A 101 1.03 -7.97 7.00
CA SER A 101 1.33 -8.33 5.61
C SER A 101 0.57 -9.58 5.15
N PRO A 102 0.48 -10.69 5.92
CA PRO A 102 -0.27 -11.87 5.49
C PRO A 102 -1.77 -11.60 5.38
N LEU A 103 -2.37 -10.97 6.40
CA LEU A 103 -3.81 -10.67 6.41
C LEU A 103 -4.20 -9.68 5.31
N TYR A 104 -3.40 -8.61 5.17
CA TYR A 104 -3.63 -7.58 4.16
C TYR A 104 -3.42 -8.13 2.75
N GLN A 105 -2.43 -8.99 2.54
CA GLN A 105 -2.18 -9.62 1.23
C GLN A 105 -3.35 -10.54 0.83
N ALA A 106 -3.84 -11.37 1.74
CA ALA A 106 -5.01 -12.23 1.50
C ALA A 106 -6.24 -11.37 1.17
N PHE A 107 -6.52 -10.35 1.99
CA PHE A 107 -7.61 -9.41 1.77
C PHE A 107 -7.51 -8.73 0.40
N THR A 108 -6.32 -8.24 0.04
CA THR A 108 -6.05 -7.56 -1.24
C THR A 108 -6.38 -8.47 -2.42
N LEU A 109 -5.83 -9.69 -2.44
CA LEU A 109 -6.03 -10.63 -3.54
C LEU A 109 -7.52 -10.99 -3.72
N TYR A 110 -8.22 -11.23 -2.61
CA TYR A 110 -9.63 -11.57 -2.65
C TYR A 110 -10.49 -10.39 -3.11
N VAL A 111 -10.39 -9.23 -2.46
CA VAL A 111 -11.23 -8.06 -2.77
C VAL A 111 -10.99 -7.58 -4.18
N LEU A 112 -9.74 -7.55 -4.62
CA LEU A 112 -9.40 -7.15 -5.98
C LEU A 112 -10.03 -8.09 -7.01
N ALA A 113 -9.94 -9.41 -6.81
CA ALA A 113 -10.62 -10.38 -7.68
C ALA A 113 -12.14 -10.18 -7.72
N ARG A 114 -12.75 -9.80 -6.58
CA ARG A 114 -14.18 -9.47 -6.52
C ARG A 114 -14.53 -8.17 -7.25
N LEU A 115 -13.69 -7.15 -7.15
CA LEU A 115 -13.84 -5.87 -7.88
C LEU A 115 -13.65 -6.04 -9.39
N GLU A 116 -12.80 -6.98 -9.81
CA GLU A 116 -12.67 -7.40 -11.21
C GLU A 116 -13.90 -8.17 -11.73
N GLY A 117 -14.89 -8.45 -10.88
CA GLY A 117 -16.13 -9.15 -11.25
C GLY A 117 -16.05 -10.67 -11.19
N LYS A 118 -14.95 -11.26 -10.69
CA LYS A 118 -14.81 -12.72 -10.57
C LYS A 118 -15.77 -13.27 -9.51
N THR A 119 -16.30 -14.47 -9.71
CA THR A 119 -17.15 -15.16 -8.73
C THR A 119 -16.39 -15.50 -7.45
N HIS A 120 -17.10 -15.74 -6.33
CA HIS A 120 -16.46 -16.05 -5.04
C HIS A 120 -15.51 -17.26 -5.15
N LYS A 121 -15.95 -18.32 -5.84
CA LYS A 121 -15.13 -19.52 -6.08
C LYS A 121 -13.86 -19.21 -6.87
N SER A 122 -13.95 -18.36 -7.90
CA SER A 122 -12.78 -17.94 -8.67
C SER A 122 -11.85 -17.02 -7.87
N ALA A 123 -12.40 -16.15 -7.02
CA ALA A 123 -11.61 -15.27 -6.17
C ALA A 123 -10.85 -16.05 -5.09
N MET A 124 -11.48 -17.04 -4.45
CA MET A 124 -10.80 -17.93 -3.50
C MET A 124 -9.73 -18.76 -4.17
N LYS A 125 -10.01 -19.32 -5.36
CA LYS A 125 -8.99 -20.07 -6.10
C LYS A 125 -7.78 -19.20 -6.46
N GLN A 126 -8.00 -17.99 -6.95
CA GLN A 126 -6.90 -17.05 -7.23
C GLN A 126 -6.11 -16.69 -5.97
N LEU A 127 -6.79 -16.51 -4.83
CA LEU A 127 -6.13 -16.29 -3.56
C LEU A 127 -5.24 -17.47 -3.21
N GLU A 128 -5.76 -18.70 -3.21
CA GLU A 128 -4.98 -19.92 -2.91
C GLU A 128 -3.77 -20.07 -3.84
N ASP A 129 -3.96 -19.85 -5.15
CA ASP A 129 -2.92 -20.00 -6.17
C ASP A 129 -1.80 -18.94 -6.04
N LEU A 130 -2.15 -17.69 -5.72
CA LEU A 130 -1.20 -16.57 -5.73
C LEU A 130 -0.68 -16.16 -4.35
N TYR A 131 -1.37 -16.52 -3.27
CA TYR A 131 -1.12 -15.96 -1.95
C TYR A 131 0.33 -16.17 -1.50
N TRP A 132 0.81 -17.41 -1.54
CA TRP A 132 2.16 -17.71 -1.09
C TRP A 132 3.24 -17.09 -1.98
N LEU A 133 3.02 -17.09 -3.30
CA LEU A 133 3.93 -16.50 -4.26
C LEU A 133 4.10 -15.00 -4.01
N VAL A 134 2.99 -14.27 -3.86
CA VAL A 134 3.02 -12.81 -3.68
C VAL A 134 3.51 -12.45 -2.28
N LEU A 135 3.08 -13.16 -1.24
CA LEU A 135 3.50 -12.90 0.13
C LEU A 135 5.01 -13.13 0.32
N SER A 136 5.53 -14.26 -0.14
CA SER A 136 6.96 -14.57 -0.03
C SER A 136 7.83 -13.60 -0.84
N SER A 137 7.34 -13.15 -2.00
CA SER A 137 8.01 -12.10 -2.80
C SER A 137 8.02 -10.76 -2.05
N SER A 138 6.90 -10.36 -1.46
CA SER A 138 6.80 -9.15 -0.62
C SER A 138 7.80 -9.17 0.53
N TRP A 139 7.91 -10.29 1.25
CA TRP A 139 8.91 -10.43 2.31
C TRP A 139 10.35 -10.34 1.80
N LYS A 140 10.67 -10.91 0.64
CA LYS A 140 12.05 -10.84 0.10
C LYS A 140 12.43 -9.43 -0.32
N TYR A 141 11.56 -8.76 -1.07
CA TYR A 141 11.91 -7.48 -1.70
C TYR A 141 11.62 -6.26 -0.83
N LEU A 142 10.55 -6.30 -0.03
CA LEU A 142 10.07 -5.10 0.67
C LEU A 142 10.54 -5.01 2.12
N THR A 143 11.02 -6.09 2.74
CA THR A 143 11.40 -6.07 4.16
C THR A 143 12.54 -5.10 4.44
N ILE A 144 13.58 -5.08 3.60
CA ILE A 144 14.72 -4.15 3.78
C ILE A 144 14.27 -2.71 3.58
N ILE A 145 13.48 -2.45 2.55
CA ILE A 145 12.93 -1.12 2.24
C ILE A 145 12.05 -0.64 3.40
N HIS A 146 11.22 -1.53 3.95
CA HIS A 146 10.34 -1.21 5.06
C HIS A 146 11.11 -0.99 6.37
N LEU A 147 12.17 -1.76 6.62
CA LEU A 147 13.05 -1.53 7.77
C LEU A 147 13.68 -0.12 7.71
N ILE A 148 14.17 0.29 6.54
CA ILE A 148 14.71 1.65 6.32
C ILE A 148 13.60 2.70 6.53
N ASN A 149 12.39 2.43 6.02
CA ASN A 149 11.27 3.33 6.25
C ASN A 149 10.96 3.49 7.75
N LEU A 150 10.94 2.38 8.50
CA LEU A 150 10.67 2.37 9.93
C LEU A 150 11.74 3.09 10.76
N SER A 151 13.01 3.02 10.35
CA SER A 151 14.13 3.62 11.06
C SER A 151 14.39 5.09 10.72
N VAL A 152 14.20 5.50 9.46
CA VAL A 152 14.57 6.84 8.98
C VAL A 152 13.39 7.82 9.00
N VAL A 153 12.18 7.36 8.69
CA VAL A 153 11.02 8.26 8.58
C VAL A 153 10.51 8.61 9.98
N PRO A 154 10.38 9.90 10.34
CA PRO A 154 9.86 10.26 11.64
C PRO A 154 8.40 9.77 11.82
N PRO A 155 8.01 9.35 13.03
CA PRO A 155 6.64 8.90 13.32
C PRO A 155 5.56 9.94 12.98
N VAL A 156 5.90 11.22 13.15
CA VAL A 156 5.07 12.39 12.78
C VAL A 156 4.79 12.47 11.28
N VAL A 157 5.45 11.69 10.42
CA VAL A 157 5.13 11.61 8.98
C VAL A 157 4.52 10.26 8.62
N ARG A 158 4.63 9.26 9.51
CA ARG A 158 4.10 7.90 9.31
C ARG A 158 2.61 7.82 9.66
N ASN A 159 2.18 8.58 10.66
CA ASN A 159 0.84 8.51 11.24
C ASN A 159 -0.20 9.42 10.56
N TYR A 160 0.24 10.36 9.73
CA TYR A 160 -0.65 11.21 8.92
C TYR A 160 -0.92 10.54 7.60
#